data_AF-A0A538L499-F1
#
_entry.id   AF-A0A538L499-F1
#
_cell.length_a   1.000
_cell.length_b   1.000
_cell.length_c   1.000
_cell.angle_alpha   90.00
_cell.angle_beta   90.00
_cell.angle_gamma   90.00
#
_symmetry.space_group_name_H-M   'P 1'
#
loop_
_entity.id
_entity.type
_entity.pdbx_description
1 polymer ?
#
loop_
_entity_poly.entity_id
_entity_poly.type
_entity_poly.pdbx_seq_one_letter_code
_entity_poly.pdbx_strand_id
1 'polypeptide(L)'
;MRTDLLSRRLLKRILIAAIAAFGIAACSGTRHVSSTQTTKTSGRAAIARAHPSAVPLPIRPVFPNPLPGEGVWKPTGPPVNGGPPVLVTTYRPELGSPDTTAYVAWFDHTRTELAYYPGGSEPPSAAVRGPTMVPQSQRYRLLATFNAGFTYTSGNNGSTDNGQVNEPLSDGNATLIGYSDGRVDIVKWSGGPNAGLDVAWTRQSLPAIVWNGQLNPDLNDSPDSVWGATLGGVCCVPRTGVGIDRHGNLFFVVATNQTVITLAKILKHIGAVRAMEFDINYEWHSLISYSHGPSGLVPKLIEPQNQQTPTRYLVPDSRDFFAAYTRLPGPVTVPFK
;
A
#
# COMPACT_ATOMS: atom_id res chain seq x y z
N MET A 1 -46.31 43.13 31.47
CA MET A 1 -45.06 42.88 32.25
C MET A 1 -44.66 41.44 31.99
N ARG A 2 -43.84 41.20 30.94
CA ARG A 2 -42.41 40.80 30.99
C ARG A 2 -42.20 39.56 31.87
N THR A 3 -41.79 38.42 31.30
CA THR A 3 -40.37 38.06 31.11
C THR A 3 -40.22 36.96 30.03
N ASP A 4 -39.48 37.23 28.96
CA ASP A 4 -38.15 36.69 28.57
C ASP A 4 -38.18 35.27 27.95
N LEU A 5 -38.19 35.17 26.61
CA LEU A 5 -37.06 35.10 25.66
C LEU A 5 -36.21 33.80 25.74
N LEU A 6 -36.37 33.00 24.67
CA LEU A 6 -35.36 32.19 23.97
C LEU A 6 -34.71 31.01 24.70
N SER A 7 -34.97 29.80 24.16
CA SER A 7 -33.87 29.03 23.53
C SER A 7 -34.43 27.83 22.75
N ARG A 8 -34.38 27.91 21.42
CA ARG A 8 -34.35 26.77 20.50
C ARG A 8 -32.92 26.69 19.97
N ARG A 9 -32.28 25.52 20.09
CA ARG A 9 -31.58 24.77 19.02
C ARG A 9 -30.46 23.89 19.60
N LEU A 10 -30.74 22.60 19.53
CA LEU A 10 -29.86 21.45 19.71
C LEU A 10 -28.79 21.44 18.60
N LEU A 11 -27.51 21.24 18.92
CA LEU A 11 -26.55 20.58 18.02
C LEU A 11 -25.28 20.09 18.75
N LYS A 12 -24.97 18.80 18.53
CA LYS A 12 -23.67 18.10 18.49
C LYS A 12 -22.66 18.25 19.64
N ARG A 13 -22.43 17.14 20.35
CA ARG A 13 -21.12 16.74 20.90
C ARG A 13 -21.05 15.21 21.03
N ILE A 14 -20.09 14.56 20.38
CA ILE A 14 -19.34 13.43 20.95
C ILE A 14 -17.89 13.55 20.49
N LEU A 15 -17.02 13.88 21.44
CA LEU A 15 -15.58 13.68 21.43
C LEU A 15 -15.32 12.80 22.67
N ILE A 16 -14.63 11.68 22.53
CA ILE A 16 -14.14 10.92 23.68
C ILE A 16 -12.62 10.82 23.57
N ALA A 17 -12.00 11.23 24.68
CA ALA A 17 -10.58 11.38 24.92
C ALA A 17 -9.93 10.08 25.41
N ALA A 18 -8.61 10.00 25.19
CA ALA A 18 -7.71 9.04 25.84
C ALA A 18 -7.45 9.41 27.31
N ILE A 19 -7.25 8.41 28.16
CA ILE A 19 -6.75 8.56 29.54
C ILE A 19 -5.40 7.84 29.66
N ALA A 20 -4.44 8.55 30.26
CA ALA A 20 -3.16 8.05 30.72
C ALA A 20 -3.13 7.95 32.26
N ALA A 21 -2.31 7.04 32.80
CA ALA A 21 -1.30 7.28 33.86
C ALA A 21 -1.09 6.04 34.75
N PHE A 22 0.17 5.72 35.07
CA PHE A 22 0.71 5.84 36.44
C PHE A 22 2.24 5.82 36.44
N GLY A 23 2.85 6.62 37.32
CA GLY A 23 4.28 6.94 37.35
C GLY A 23 5.10 6.29 38.47
N ILE A 24 6.41 6.21 38.16
CA ILE A 24 7.64 6.48 38.94
C ILE A 24 7.76 6.00 40.40
N ALA A 25 8.77 5.17 40.64
CA ALA A 25 9.67 5.26 41.80
C ALA A 25 11.11 4.89 41.39
N ALA A 26 12.08 5.72 41.78
CA ALA A 26 13.50 5.55 41.51
C ALA A 26 14.25 5.02 42.75
N CYS A 27 15.27 4.19 42.54
CA CYS A 27 16.35 3.96 43.48
C CYS A 27 17.66 3.73 42.71
N SER A 28 18.68 4.47 43.14
CA SER A 28 20.01 4.59 42.53
C SER A 28 20.90 3.37 42.83
N GLY A 29 21.68 2.96 41.84
CA GLY A 29 22.76 1.98 42.00
C GLY A 29 23.72 2.05 40.83
N THR A 30 24.84 2.75 41.02
CA THR A 30 25.94 2.84 40.06
C THR A 30 26.72 1.53 40.01
N ARG A 31 26.71 0.85 38.86
CA ARG A 31 27.74 -0.12 38.47
C ARG A 31 28.18 0.17 37.04
N HIS A 32 29.47 0.45 36.88
CA HIS A 32 30.15 0.46 35.60
C HIS A 32 30.01 -0.90 34.93
N VAL A 33 29.31 -0.94 33.80
CA VAL A 33 29.42 -2.02 32.82
C VAL A 33 30.01 -1.39 31.57
N SER A 34 31.23 -1.84 31.24
CA SER A 34 31.90 -1.51 29.99
C SER A 34 31.03 -2.02 28.84
N SER A 35 30.38 -1.11 28.11
CA SER A 35 29.63 -1.48 26.91
C SER A 35 30.62 -1.60 25.75
N THR A 36 31.04 -2.83 25.46
CA THR A 36 31.56 -3.19 24.15
C THR A 36 30.50 -2.81 23.11
N GLN A 37 30.76 -1.74 22.36
CA GLN A 37 30.01 -1.37 21.16
C GLN A 37 30.21 -2.48 20.13
N THR A 38 29.33 -3.47 20.15
CA THR A 38 29.16 -4.36 19.01
C THR A 38 28.42 -3.57 17.95
N THR A 39 29.16 -3.01 17.00
CA THR A 39 28.63 -2.48 15.74
C THR A 39 27.84 -3.59 15.05
N LYS A 40 26.51 -3.62 15.27
CA LYS A 40 25.60 -4.39 14.43
C LYS A 40 25.63 -3.74 13.06
N THR A 41 26.47 -4.29 12.19
CA THR A 41 26.41 -4.09 10.74
C THR A 41 24.95 -4.28 10.33
N SER A 42 24.35 -3.20 9.84
CA SER A 42 23.04 -3.19 9.19
C SER A 42 22.95 -4.39 8.26
N GLY A 43 21.98 -5.28 8.51
CA GLY A 43 21.75 -6.44 7.66
C GLY A 43 21.49 -5.96 6.24
N ARG A 44 22.50 -6.07 5.39
CA ARG A 44 22.39 -5.85 3.95
C ARG A 44 21.37 -6.86 3.47
N ALA A 45 20.14 -6.44 3.23
CA ALA A 45 19.13 -7.31 2.62
C ALA A 45 19.76 -7.86 1.34
N ALA A 46 20.00 -9.18 1.31
CA ALA A 46 20.65 -9.79 0.17
C ALA A 46 19.78 -9.50 -1.07
N ILE A 47 20.39 -8.83 -2.05
CA ILE A 47 19.74 -8.52 -3.32
C ILE A 47 19.44 -9.85 -4.01
N ALA A 48 18.20 -10.33 -3.90
CA ALA A 48 17.74 -11.49 -4.67
C ALA A 48 17.91 -11.20 -6.16
N ARG A 49 18.53 -12.13 -6.90
CA ARG A 49 18.72 -12.01 -8.35
C ARG A 49 17.38 -11.77 -9.04
N ALA A 50 17.34 -10.81 -9.97
CA ALA A 50 16.16 -10.56 -10.78
C ALA A 50 15.81 -11.81 -11.58
N HIS A 51 14.61 -12.35 -11.35
CA HIS A 51 14.05 -13.42 -12.16
C HIS A 51 13.44 -12.81 -13.43
N PRO A 52 13.46 -13.50 -14.58
CA PRO A 52 12.70 -13.03 -15.73
C PRO A 52 11.23 -12.89 -15.35
N SER A 53 10.61 -11.77 -15.70
CA SER A 53 9.16 -11.63 -15.55
C SER A 53 8.44 -12.66 -16.43
N ALA A 54 7.40 -13.25 -15.88
CA ALA A 54 6.47 -14.10 -16.61
C ALA A 54 5.06 -13.51 -16.49
N VAL A 55 4.39 -13.35 -17.63
CA VAL A 55 2.98 -12.94 -17.67
C VAL A 55 2.16 -13.93 -16.82
N PRO A 56 1.30 -13.45 -15.91
CA PRO A 56 0.52 -14.32 -15.04
C PRO A 56 -0.47 -15.15 -15.86
N LEU A 57 -0.66 -16.41 -15.45
CA LEU A 57 -1.75 -17.23 -15.97
C LEU A 57 -3.10 -16.58 -15.59
N PRO A 58 -4.17 -16.86 -16.35
CA PRO A 58 -5.52 -16.47 -15.94
C PRO A 58 -5.81 -16.94 -14.51
N ILE A 59 -6.48 -16.10 -13.72
CA ILE A 59 -6.84 -16.45 -12.34
C ILE A 59 -7.82 -17.62 -12.40
N ARG A 60 -7.51 -18.68 -11.66
CA ARG A 60 -8.40 -19.84 -11.56
C ARG A 60 -9.73 -19.40 -10.94
N PRO A 61 -10.88 -19.65 -11.60
CA PRO A 61 -12.17 -19.32 -11.02
C PRO A 61 -12.41 -20.03 -9.69
N VAL A 62 -13.03 -19.32 -8.74
CA VAL A 62 -13.50 -19.89 -7.47
C VAL A 62 -14.85 -20.57 -7.67
N PHE A 63 -15.69 -20.02 -8.55
CA PHE A 63 -16.99 -20.56 -8.91
C PHE A 63 -16.88 -21.60 -10.02
N PRO A 64 -17.71 -22.67 -10.01
CA PRO A 64 -17.76 -23.64 -11.11
C PRO A 64 -18.14 -23.01 -12.46
N ASN A 65 -19.01 -21.98 -12.41
CA ASN A 65 -19.47 -21.22 -13.57
C ASN A 65 -18.93 -19.77 -13.47
N PRO A 66 -17.77 -19.48 -14.08
CA PRO A 66 -17.23 -18.12 -14.11
C PRO A 66 -18.09 -17.19 -14.97
N LEU A 67 -18.07 -15.89 -14.65
CA LEU A 67 -18.62 -14.86 -15.51
C LEU A 67 -17.76 -14.70 -16.78
N PRO A 68 -18.32 -14.17 -17.89
CA PRO A 68 -17.56 -13.90 -19.09
C PRO A 68 -16.33 -13.01 -18.82
N GLY A 69 -15.14 -13.52 -19.14
CA GLY A 69 -13.87 -12.81 -18.94
C GLY A 69 -13.37 -12.76 -17.49
N GLU A 70 -14.03 -13.46 -16.55
CA GLU A 70 -13.59 -13.58 -15.16
C GLU A 70 -12.19 -14.19 -15.09
N GLY A 71 -11.27 -13.53 -14.39
CA GLY A 71 -9.87 -13.96 -14.22
C GLY A 71 -8.99 -13.82 -15.47
N VAL A 72 -9.52 -13.32 -16.59
CA VAL A 72 -8.75 -13.09 -17.82
C VAL A 72 -8.06 -11.73 -17.76
N TRP A 73 -6.73 -11.72 -17.90
CA TRP A 73 -5.92 -10.51 -17.89
C TRP A 73 -6.10 -9.66 -19.14
N LYS A 74 -6.22 -8.34 -18.96
CA LYS A 74 -6.34 -7.34 -20.02
C LYS A 74 -5.28 -6.25 -19.85
N PRO A 75 -4.57 -5.85 -20.92
CA PRO A 75 -3.64 -4.73 -20.85
C PRO A 75 -4.37 -3.41 -20.64
N THR A 76 -3.77 -2.49 -19.88
CA THR A 76 -4.30 -1.13 -19.69
C THR A 76 -3.79 -0.13 -20.75
N GLY A 77 -2.77 -0.51 -21.51
CA GLY A 77 -2.12 0.33 -22.52
C GLY A 77 -1.30 -0.49 -23.52
N PRO A 78 -0.56 0.18 -24.42
CA PRO A 78 0.25 -0.49 -25.42
C PRO A 78 1.42 -1.28 -24.80
N PRO A 79 1.97 -2.28 -25.51
CA PRO A 79 3.15 -3.01 -25.08
C PRO A 79 4.39 -2.11 -24.95
N VAL A 80 5.22 -2.41 -23.96
CA VAL A 80 6.55 -1.82 -23.74
C VAL A 80 7.57 -2.96 -23.78
N ASN A 81 8.64 -2.82 -24.56
CA ASN A 81 9.66 -3.88 -24.73
C ASN A 81 9.03 -5.26 -25.01
N GLY A 82 8.09 -5.30 -25.98
CA GLY A 82 7.45 -6.54 -26.45
C GLY A 82 6.38 -7.16 -25.55
N GLY A 83 5.96 -6.51 -24.45
CA GLY A 83 4.92 -7.06 -23.56
C GLY A 83 4.14 -5.99 -22.80
N PRO A 84 2.97 -6.31 -22.22
CA PRO A 84 2.18 -5.35 -21.47
C PRO A 84 2.87 -5.02 -20.14
N PRO A 85 3.12 -3.74 -19.81
CA PRO A 85 3.74 -3.38 -18.54
C PRO A 85 2.77 -3.51 -17.36
N VAL A 86 1.46 -3.34 -17.61
CA VAL A 86 0.39 -3.49 -16.62
C VAL A 86 -0.74 -4.31 -17.21
N LEU A 87 -1.21 -5.27 -16.43
CA LEU A 87 -2.40 -6.07 -16.71
C LEU A 87 -3.42 -5.86 -15.60
N VAL A 88 -4.70 -5.84 -15.96
CA VAL A 88 -5.81 -5.80 -15.00
C VAL A 88 -6.78 -6.94 -15.26
N THR A 89 -7.42 -7.42 -14.21
CA THR A 89 -8.52 -8.38 -14.30
C THR A 89 -9.46 -8.24 -13.12
N THR A 90 -10.58 -8.93 -13.19
CA THR A 90 -11.54 -9.06 -12.10
C THR A 90 -11.92 -10.51 -11.90
N TYR A 91 -12.19 -10.90 -10.66
CA TYR A 91 -12.78 -12.20 -10.36
C TYR A 91 -13.60 -12.16 -9.07
N ARG A 92 -14.51 -13.12 -8.90
CA ARG A 92 -15.27 -13.27 -7.65
C ARG A 92 -14.48 -14.16 -6.70
N PRO A 93 -14.05 -13.64 -5.54
CA PRO A 93 -13.08 -14.35 -4.71
C PRO A 93 -13.70 -15.32 -3.71
N GLU A 94 -14.99 -15.21 -3.42
CA GLU A 94 -15.61 -15.85 -2.25
C GLU A 94 -16.98 -16.44 -2.57
N LEU A 95 -17.15 -17.74 -2.30
CA LEU A 95 -18.44 -18.42 -2.49
C LEU A 95 -19.55 -17.87 -1.58
N GLY A 96 -19.19 -17.46 -0.36
CA GLY A 96 -20.12 -16.89 0.62
C GLY A 96 -20.50 -15.43 0.36
N SER A 97 -19.87 -14.78 -0.63
CA SER A 97 -20.16 -13.40 -1.03
C SER A 97 -20.05 -13.27 -2.55
N PRO A 98 -20.98 -13.89 -3.30
CA PRO A 98 -20.90 -13.99 -4.76
C PRO A 98 -21.02 -12.66 -5.51
N ASP A 99 -21.54 -11.61 -4.85
CA ASP A 99 -21.62 -10.26 -5.41
C ASP A 99 -20.30 -9.47 -5.25
N THR A 100 -19.37 -9.97 -4.45
CA THR A 100 -18.07 -9.34 -4.27
C THR A 100 -17.19 -9.59 -5.47
N THR A 101 -16.58 -8.51 -5.97
CA THR A 101 -15.58 -8.56 -7.05
C THR A 101 -14.24 -8.06 -6.52
N ALA A 102 -13.18 -8.83 -6.75
CA ALA A 102 -11.81 -8.39 -6.59
C ALA A 102 -11.31 -7.78 -7.91
N TYR A 103 -10.74 -6.58 -7.83
CA TYR A 103 -10.09 -5.88 -8.92
C TYR A 103 -8.59 -5.98 -8.71
N VAL A 104 -7.89 -6.52 -9.70
CA VAL A 104 -6.47 -6.86 -9.57
C VAL A 104 -5.68 -6.18 -10.67
N ALA A 105 -4.59 -5.53 -10.29
CA ALA A 105 -3.54 -5.09 -11.20
C ALA A 105 -2.27 -5.91 -10.98
N TRP A 106 -1.61 -6.28 -12.07
CA TRP A 106 -0.29 -6.89 -12.09
C TRP A 106 0.68 -5.97 -12.84
N PHE A 107 1.87 -5.79 -12.28
CA PHE A 107 2.92 -4.91 -12.79
C PHE A 107 4.17 -5.72 -13.12
N ASP A 108 4.59 -5.66 -14.37
CA ASP A 108 5.82 -6.30 -14.81
C ASP A 108 7.04 -5.52 -14.31
N HIS A 109 7.80 -6.10 -13.39
CA HIS A 109 8.95 -5.42 -12.78
C HIS A 109 10.10 -5.11 -13.77
N THR A 110 10.13 -5.77 -14.94
CA THR A 110 11.13 -5.51 -16.00
C THR A 110 10.74 -4.35 -16.91
N ARG A 111 9.46 -3.96 -16.91
CA ARG A 111 8.91 -2.89 -17.77
C ARG A 111 8.39 -1.69 -17.00
N THR A 112 8.20 -1.86 -15.69
CA THR A 112 7.67 -0.83 -14.80
C THR A 112 8.69 -0.38 -13.77
N GLU A 113 8.46 0.82 -13.28
CA GLU A 113 9.19 1.46 -12.19
C GLU A 113 8.16 2.08 -11.25
N LEU A 114 8.26 1.75 -9.96
CA LEU A 114 7.32 2.22 -8.95
C LEU A 114 7.96 3.35 -8.13
N ALA A 115 7.20 4.43 -7.91
CA ALA A 115 7.62 5.52 -7.04
C ALA A 115 6.60 5.76 -5.93
N TYR A 116 7.11 6.00 -4.73
CA TYR A 116 6.37 6.48 -3.58
C TYR A 116 6.29 8.01 -3.59
N TYR A 117 5.12 8.54 -3.27
CA TYR A 117 4.89 9.97 -3.11
C TYR A 117 4.26 10.26 -1.75
N PRO A 118 4.98 10.98 -0.88
CA PRO A 118 4.36 11.67 0.26
C PRO A 118 3.18 12.54 -0.21
N GLY A 119 2.05 12.44 0.47
CA GLY A 119 0.91 13.33 0.33
C GLY A 119 1.13 14.63 1.09
N GLY A 120 0.18 15.57 0.99
CA GLY A 120 0.23 16.86 1.67
C GLY A 120 0.24 16.78 3.19
N SER A 121 -0.38 15.75 3.76
CA SER A 121 -0.50 15.54 5.20
C SER A 121 0.25 14.29 5.65
N GLU A 122 0.11 13.18 4.93
CA GLU A 122 0.73 11.90 5.27
C GLU A 122 1.90 11.61 4.33
N PRO A 123 3.07 11.19 4.83
CA PRO A 123 3.46 11.10 6.24
C PRO A 123 3.65 12.48 6.89
N PRO A 124 3.22 12.75 8.14
CA PRO A 124 3.35 14.08 8.78
C PRO A 124 4.78 14.64 8.80
N SER A 125 5.78 13.78 8.92
CA SER A 125 7.19 14.16 9.04
C SER A 125 8.01 13.89 7.79
N ALA A 126 7.40 13.92 6.59
CA ALA A 126 8.11 13.70 5.33
C ALA A 126 9.39 14.54 5.23
N ALA A 127 10.54 13.87 5.09
CA ALA A 127 11.84 14.51 4.92
C ALA A 127 11.89 15.31 3.61
N VAL A 128 11.26 14.77 2.56
CA VAL A 128 11.04 15.45 1.28
C VAL A 128 9.58 15.29 0.85
N ARG A 129 8.76 16.31 1.11
CA ARG A 129 7.32 16.28 0.77
C ARG A 129 7.03 16.11 -0.73
N GLY A 130 7.88 16.66 -1.58
CA GLY A 130 7.70 16.60 -3.04
C GLY A 130 6.42 17.29 -3.52
N PRO A 131 5.90 16.91 -4.70
CA PRO A 131 4.76 17.57 -5.33
C PRO A 131 3.38 17.14 -4.83
N THR A 132 3.30 16.09 -3.99
CA THR A 132 2.05 15.51 -3.44
C THR A 132 1.01 15.11 -4.48
N MET A 133 1.45 14.97 -5.74
CA MET A 133 0.70 14.56 -6.92
C MET A 133 1.69 13.97 -7.93
N VAL A 134 1.20 13.30 -8.97
CA VAL A 134 2.07 12.89 -10.08
C VAL A 134 2.64 14.13 -10.79
N PRO A 135 3.98 14.30 -10.82
CA PRO A 135 4.62 15.45 -11.45
C PRO A 135 4.26 15.51 -12.93
N GLN A 136 3.99 16.73 -13.44
CA GLN A 136 3.65 16.94 -14.85
C GLN A 136 4.72 16.38 -15.80
N SER A 137 6.00 16.53 -15.42
CA SER A 137 7.18 16.01 -16.12
C SER A 137 7.19 14.49 -16.27
N GLN A 138 6.49 13.75 -15.41
CA GLN A 138 6.48 12.28 -15.40
C GLN A 138 5.23 11.68 -16.06
N ARG A 139 4.22 12.51 -16.36
CA ARG A 139 2.92 12.01 -16.85
C ARG A 139 3.01 11.27 -18.18
N TYR A 140 3.96 11.63 -19.04
CA TYR A 140 4.16 10.97 -20.34
C TYR A 140 4.48 9.46 -20.24
N ARG A 141 4.98 9.01 -19.08
CA ARG A 141 5.31 7.62 -18.81
C ARG A 141 4.43 6.97 -17.75
N LEU A 142 3.41 7.66 -17.24
CA LEU A 142 2.52 7.15 -16.19
C LEU A 142 1.65 6.01 -16.73
N LEU A 143 1.54 4.94 -15.94
CA LEU A 143 0.77 3.74 -16.25
C LEU A 143 -0.36 3.48 -15.25
N ALA A 144 -0.11 3.69 -13.97
CA ALA A 144 -1.11 3.51 -12.92
C ALA A 144 -0.76 4.30 -11.66
N THR A 145 -1.75 4.48 -10.79
CA THR A 145 -1.58 4.96 -9.41
C THR A 145 -2.52 4.21 -8.49
N PHE A 146 -2.10 4.05 -7.24
CA PHE A 146 -2.91 3.43 -6.19
C PHE A 146 -2.52 3.95 -4.81
N ASN A 147 -3.43 3.83 -3.84
CA ASN A 147 -3.19 4.30 -2.48
C ASN A 147 -2.04 3.54 -1.79
N ALA A 148 -1.44 4.15 -0.79
CA ALA A 148 -0.40 3.53 0.04
C ALA A 148 -0.98 2.83 1.28
N GLY A 149 -0.09 2.51 2.23
CA GLY A 149 -0.41 1.83 3.48
C GLY A 149 -1.11 2.71 4.52
N PHE A 150 -1.47 2.08 5.65
CA PHE A 150 -1.98 2.78 6.83
C PHE A 150 -1.03 3.88 7.31
N THR A 151 -1.56 4.93 7.94
CA THR A 151 -0.77 6.04 8.51
C THR A 151 0.24 5.56 9.54
N TYR A 152 1.24 6.38 9.83
CA TYR A 152 2.19 6.11 10.90
C TYR A 152 1.49 5.92 12.26
N THR A 153 0.49 6.75 12.57
CA THR A 153 -0.27 6.66 13.82
C THR A 153 -1.13 5.39 13.97
N SER A 154 -1.37 4.66 12.88
CA SER A 154 -2.20 3.45 12.86
C SER A 154 -1.40 2.14 13.01
N GLY A 155 -0.13 2.19 13.41
CA GLY A 155 0.70 0.99 13.58
C GLY A 155 2.21 1.20 13.58
N ASN A 156 2.67 2.44 13.82
CA ASN A 156 4.06 2.86 13.65
C ASN A 156 4.60 2.52 12.25
N ASN A 157 3.76 2.76 11.24
CA ASN A 157 4.02 2.41 9.84
C ASN A 157 4.98 3.43 9.22
N GLY A 158 6.28 3.22 9.39
CA GLY A 158 7.31 4.13 8.91
C GLY A 158 7.47 4.19 7.40
N SER A 159 8.21 5.20 6.94
CA SER A 159 8.62 5.33 5.54
C SER A 159 9.96 6.06 5.40
N THR A 160 10.67 5.75 4.31
CA THR A 160 11.97 6.37 4.01
C THR A 160 12.07 6.65 2.52
N ASP A 161 12.81 7.70 2.15
CA ASP A 161 13.09 8.13 0.78
C ASP A 161 14.59 8.44 0.63
N ASN A 162 15.27 7.72 -0.26
CA ASN A 162 16.71 7.84 -0.54
C ASN A 162 17.59 7.91 0.72
N GLY A 163 17.33 7.03 1.69
CA GLY A 163 18.03 7.00 2.98
C GLY A 163 17.70 8.16 3.92
N GLN A 164 16.64 8.92 3.67
CA GLN A 164 16.06 9.89 4.61
C GLN A 164 14.81 9.31 5.25
N VAL A 165 14.62 9.57 6.54
CA VAL A 165 13.48 9.06 7.31
C VAL A 165 12.35 10.06 7.28
N ASN A 166 11.17 9.66 6.82
CA ASN A 166 9.94 10.41 7.00
C ASN A 166 9.39 10.13 8.40
N GLU A 167 9.10 8.87 8.69
CA GLU A 167 8.89 8.34 10.05
C GLU A 167 9.67 7.04 10.23
N PRO A 168 10.15 6.74 11.45
CA PRO A 168 11.02 5.60 11.67
C PRO A 168 10.35 4.28 11.31
N LEU A 169 11.10 3.42 10.62
CA LEU A 169 10.70 2.04 10.36
C LEU A 169 10.62 1.24 11.66
N SER A 170 9.54 0.49 11.83
CA SER A 170 9.29 -0.38 12.97
C SER A 170 9.61 -1.84 12.66
N ASP A 171 10.23 -2.52 13.62
CA ASP A 171 10.48 -3.96 13.53
C ASP A 171 9.19 -4.76 13.42
N GLY A 172 9.21 -5.83 12.62
CA GLY A 172 8.10 -6.76 12.43
C GLY A 172 7.06 -6.33 11.38
N ASN A 173 6.91 -5.03 11.12
CA ASN A 173 5.98 -4.52 10.13
C ASN A 173 6.37 -4.99 8.71
N ALA A 174 5.36 -5.34 7.90
CA ALA A 174 5.60 -5.60 6.50
C ALA A 174 5.97 -4.30 5.81
N THR A 175 6.99 -4.37 4.96
CA THR A 175 7.57 -3.21 4.30
C THR A 175 7.65 -3.48 2.80
N LEU A 176 6.92 -2.70 2.02
CA LEU A 176 7.15 -2.61 0.58
C LEU A 176 8.41 -1.78 0.36
N ILE A 177 9.40 -2.35 -0.31
CA ILE A 177 10.72 -1.75 -0.53
C ILE A 177 10.95 -1.58 -2.03
N GLY A 178 11.31 -0.36 -2.44
CA GLY A 178 11.83 -0.06 -3.77
C GLY A 178 13.34 0.12 -3.72
N TYR A 179 14.07 -0.72 -4.42
CA TYR A 179 15.52 -0.62 -4.52
C TYR A 179 15.92 0.43 -5.56
N SER A 180 17.14 0.98 -5.42
CA SER A 180 17.70 1.93 -6.38
C SER A 180 17.83 1.36 -7.80
N ASP A 181 17.88 0.02 -7.96
CA ASP A 181 17.86 -0.66 -9.26
C ASP A 181 16.45 -0.87 -9.84
N GLY A 182 15.40 -0.33 -9.21
CA GLY A 182 14.01 -0.43 -9.65
C GLY A 182 13.31 -1.74 -9.33
N ARG A 183 13.98 -2.72 -8.71
CA ARG A 183 13.29 -3.90 -8.16
C ARG A 183 12.41 -3.46 -6.98
N VAL A 184 11.33 -4.20 -6.76
CA VAL A 184 10.44 -4.02 -5.63
C VAL A 184 10.31 -5.35 -4.88
N ASP A 185 10.20 -5.31 -3.56
CA ASP A 185 9.92 -6.51 -2.76
C ASP A 185 9.08 -6.18 -1.52
N ILE A 186 8.57 -7.21 -0.83
CA ILE A 186 7.98 -7.10 0.50
C ILE A 186 8.86 -7.85 1.48
N VAL A 187 9.27 -7.17 2.54
CA VAL A 187 10.08 -7.75 3.63
C VAL A 187 9.34 -7.65 4.97
N LYS A 188 9.61 -8.58 5.89
CA LYS A 188 9.35 -8.37 7.32
C LYS A 188 10.53 -7.57 7.86
N TRP A 189 10.31 -6.33 8.28
CA TRP A 189 11.40 -5.46 8.70
C TRP A 189 12.05 -5.99 9.99
N SER A 190 13.38 -5.91 10.06
CA SER A 190 14.16 -6.30 11.24
C SER A 190 15.43 -5.44 11.35
N GLY A 191 15.31 -4.16 11.00
CA GLY A 191 16.43 -3.23 10.81
C GLY A 191 16.33 -2.02 11.73
N GLY A 192 17.15 -1.00 11.46
CA GLY A 192 17.03 0.28 12.14
C GLY A 192 15.82 1.10 11.65
N PRO A 193 15.65 2.32 12.16
CA PRO A 193 14.57 3.23 11.73
C PRO A 193 14.72 3.74 10.29
N ASN A 194 15.82 3.40 9.60
CA ASN A 194 16.16 3.88 8.26
C ASN A 194 16.63 2.70 7.39
N ALA A 195 16.20 2.68 6.13
CA ALA A 195 16.58 1.65 5.16
C ALA A 195 17.98 1.85 4.55
N GLY A 196 18.55 3.05 4.65
CA GLY A 196 19.86 3.39 4.09
C GLY A 196 19.83 3.80 2.61
N LEU A 197 21.01 4.08 2.06
CA LEU A 197 21.18 4.74 0.75
C LEU A 197 20.98 3.82 -0.46
N ASP A 198 21.07 2.49 -0.29
CA ASP A 198 20.87 1.52 -1.38
C ASP A 198 19.37 1.35 -1.74
N VAL A 199 18.49 1.93 -0.93
CA VAL A 199 17.03 1.83 -1.01
C VAL A 199 16.47 3.17 -1.47
N ALA A 200 15.73 3.14 -2.58
CA ALA A 200 15.10 4.34 -3.12
C ALA A 200 13.96 4.79 -2.22
N TRP A 201 13.14 3.84 -1.75
CA TRP A 201 12.08 4.12 -0.80
C TRP A 201 11.65 2.86 -0.04
N THR A 202 11.05 3.07 1.12
CA THR A 202 10.32 2.05 1.86
C THR A 202 9.00 2.60 2.35
N ARG A 203 7.96 1.78 2.32
CA ARG A 203 6.69 2.09 2.97
C ARG A 203 6.20 0.89 3.76
N GLN A 204 6.09 1.07 5.06
CA GLN A 204 5.51 0.04 5.92
C GLN A 204 4.00 0.07 5.85
N SER A 205 3.39 -1.02 6.29
CA SER A 205 2.07 -1.01 6.85
C SER A 205 2.07 -2.04 7.97
N LEU A 206 0.95 -2.72 8.16
CA LEU A 206 0.73 -3.65 9.26
C LEU A 206 1.51 -4.97 9.03
N PRO A 207 1.46 -5.95 9.95
CA PRO A 207 2.18 -7.22 9.79
C PRO A 207 1.86 -7.91 8.45
N ALA A 208 2.78 -8.72 7.93
CA ALA A 208 2.55 -9.43 6.66
C ALA A 208 1.35 -10.37 6.77
N ILE A 209 0.46 -10.35 5.77
CA ILE A 209 -0.73 -11.21 5.70
C ILE A 209 -0.48 -12.50 4.91
N VAL A 210 0.48 -12.46 3.99
CA VAL A 210 1.03 -13.66 3.32
C VAL A 210 2.55 -13.65 3.45
N TRP A 211 3.13 -14.79 3.83
CA TRP A 211 4.57 -14.98 3.90
C TRP A 211 4.96 -16.38 3.45
N ASN A 212 5.94 -16.48 2.55
CA ASN A 212 6.36 -17.75 1.94
C ASN A 212 5.19 -18.57 1.35
N GLY A 213 4.23 -17.89 0.72
CA GLY A 213 3.02 -18.50 0.15
C GLY A 213 2.01 -19.01 1.18
N GLN A 214 2.22 -18.74 2.46
CA GLN A 214 1.31 -19.12 3.54
C GLN A 214 0.60 -17.91 4.12
N LEU A 215 -0.65 -18.12 4.52
CA LEU A 215 -1.41 -17.13 5.28
C LEU A 215 -0.74 -16.94 6.64
N ASN A 216 -0.73 -15.72 7.16
CA ASN A 216 -0.30 -15.48 8.52
C ASN A 216 -1.26 -16.20 9.51
N PRO A 217 -0.75 -17.00 10.46
CA PRO A 217 -1.58 -17.79 11.37
C PRO A 217 -2.47 -16.95 12.29
N ASP A 218 -2.14 -15.68 12.53
CA ASP A 218 -2.91 -14.80 13.42
C ASP A 218 -4.10 -14.13 12.70
N LEU A 219 -4.24 -14.34 11.38
CA LEU A 219 -5.34 -13.79 10.59
C LEU A 219 -6.70 -14.25 11.12
N ASN A 220 -7.62 -13.32 11.18
CA ASN A 220 -8.98 -13.53 11.68
C ASN A 220 -9.97 -12.58 11.00
N ASP A 221 -11.24 -12.71 11.33
CA ASP A 221 -12.34 -11.90 10.77
C ASP A 221 -12.69 -10.66 11.61
N SER A 222 -11.91 -10.34 12.65
CA SER A 222 -12.20 -9.19 13.53
C SER A 222 -12.11 -7.86 12.74
N PRO A 223 -13.10 -6.97 12.88
CA PRO A 223 -13.03 -5.61 12.33
C PRO A 223 -12.02 -4.73 13.08
N ASP A 224 -11.59 -5.17 14.27
CA ASP A 224 -10.63 -4.48 15.13
C ASP A 224 -9.48 -5.46 15.40
N SER A 225 -8.58 -5.57 14.42
CA SER A 225 -7.48 -6.53 14.44
C SER A 225 -6.13 -5.80 14.40
N VAL A 226 -5.03 -6.55 14.55
CA VAL A 226 -3.69 -5.99 14.34
C VAL A 226 -3.47 -5.49 12.90
N TRP A 227 -4.39 -5.80 11.98
CA TRP A 227 -4.47 -5.30 10.62
C TRP A 227 -5.49 -4.17 10.45
N GLY A 228 -5.59 -3.33 11.46
CA GLY A 228 -6.29 -2.07 11.41
C GLY A 228 -7.76 -2.19 11.78
N ALA A 229 -8.28 -1.09 12.32
CA ALA A 229 -9.66 -0.94 12.71
C ALA A 229 -10.51 -0.44 11.53
N THR A 230 -11.70 -1.00 11.35
CA THR A 230 -12.68 -0.43 10.42
C THR A 230 -13.35 0.80 11.03
N LEU A 231 -13.73 1.77 10.18
CA LEU A 231 -14.49 2.92 10.68
C LEU A 231 -15.85 2.46 11.22
N GLY A 232 -16.11 2.74 12.50
CA GLY A 232 -17.35 2.36 13.18
C GLY A 232 -17.42 0.89 13.62
N GLY A 233 -16.32 0.13 13.54
CA GLY A 233 -16.25 -1.26 14.02
C GLY A 233 -17.13 -2.26 13.25
N VAL A 234 -17.60 -1.86 12.07
CA VAL A 234 -18.43 -2.74 11.21
C VAL A 234 -17.53 -3.75 10.50
N CYS A 235 -17.98 -5.00 10.41
CA CYS A 235 -17.33 -5.91 9.47
C CYS A 235 -17.49 -5.40 8.05
N CYS A 236 -16.44 -5.70 7.29
CA CYS A 236 -16.45 -5.89 5.86
C CYS A 236 -16.52 -4.54 5.13
N VAL A 237 -15.34 -3.93 4.96
CA VAL A 237 -15.14 -2.65 4.26
C VAL A 237 -14.34 -2.88 2.97
N PRO A 238 -14.25 -1.89 2.07
CA PRO A 238 -13.23 -1.94 1.03
C PRO A 238 -11.84 -2.08 1.66
N ARG A 239 -11.09 -3.10 1.23
CA ARG A 239 -9.70 -3.32 1.64
C ARG A 239 -8.80 -3.34 0.40
N THR A 240 -7.58 -2.84 0.57
CA THR A 240 -6.55 -2.87 -0.47
C THR A 240 -5.32 -3.62 0.02
N GLY A 241 -4.55 -4.17 -0.90
CA GLY A 241 -3.30 -4.81 -0.53
C GLY A 241 -2.37 -4.99 -1.70
N VAL A 242 -1.11 -5.22 -1.38
CA VAL A 242 -0.06 -5.50 -2.36
C VAL A 242 0.56 -6.86 -2.10
N GLY A 243 0.97 -7.51 -3.18
CA GLY A 243 1.65 -8.81 -3.13
C GLY A 243 2.79 -8.88 -4.12
N ILE A 244 3.80 -9.70 -3.81
CA ILE A 244 4.90 -10.01 -4.72
C ILE A 244 4.78 -11.49 -5.11
N ASP A 245 4.79 -11.77 -6.41
CA ASP A 245 4.83 -13.14 -6.92
C ASP A 245 6.24 -13.75 -6.84
N ARG A 246 6.36 -15.04 -7.18
CA ARG A 246 7.66 -15.75 -7.18
C ARG A 246 8.68 -15.22 -8.21
N HIS A 247 8.26 -14.38 -9.15
CA HIS A 247 9.10 -13.77 -10.18
C HIS A 247 9.49 -12.33 -9.84
N GLY A 248 8.99 -11.77 -8.73
CA GLY A 248 9.25 -10.40 -8.31
C GLY A 248 8.29 -9.37 -8.90
N ASN A 249 7.18 -9.80 -9.52
CA ASN A 249 6.16 -8.88 -10.01
C ASN A 249 5.22 -8.46 -8.89
N LEU A 250 4.76 -7.20 -8.96
CA LEU A 250 3.82 -6.63 -8.01
C LEU A 250 2.38 -6.93 -8.43
N PHE A 251 1.56 -7.31 -7.45
CA PHE A 251 0.12 -7.22 -7.52
C PHE A 251 -0.36 -6.06 -6.64
N PHE A 252 -1.38 -5.34 -7.11
CA PHE A 252 -2.25 -4.53 -6.28
C PHE A 252 -3.68 -5.07 -6.38
N VAL A 253 -4.36 -5.14 -5.24
CA VAL A 253 -5.73 -5.65 -5.14
C VAL A 253 -6.59 -4.63 -4.41
N VAL A 254 -7.81 -4.45 -4.91
CA VAL A 254 -8.91 -3.83 -4.16
C VAL A 254 -10.16 -4.71 -4.27
N ALA A 255 -10.83 -4.93 -3.15
CA ALA A 255 -12.10 -5.64 -3.09
C ALA A 255 -12.98 -5.05 -1.99
N THR A 256 -14.29 -4.97 -2.24
CA THR A 256 -15.27 -4.50 -1.26
C THR A 256 -15.74 -5.63 -0.36
N ASN A 257 -16.35 -5.28 0.79
CA ASN A 257 -16.90 -6.24 1.75
C ASN A 257 -15.87 -7.26 2.25
N GLN A 258 -14.67 -6.81 2.63
CA GLN A 258 -13.55 -7.68 2.99
C GLN A 258 -13.19 -7.61 4.48
N THR A 259 -12.79 -8.76 5.03
CA THR A 259 -11.96 -8.86 6.23
C THR A 259 -10.48 -8.96 5.82
N VAL A 260 -9.55 -8.85 6.78
CA VAL A 260 -8.12 -9.03 6.46
C VAL A 260 -7.84 -10.44 5.95
N ILE A 261 -8.48 -11.47 6.52
CA ILE A 261 -8.23 -12.85 6.09
C ILE A 261 -8.79 -13.11 4.68
N THR A 262 -9.89 -12.48 4.29
CA THR A 262 -10.41 -12.62 2.92
C THR A 262 -9.51 -11.90 1.90
N LEU A 263 -9.00 -10.71 2.22
CA LEU A 263 -7.98 -10.03 1.42
C LEU A 263 -6.71 -10.90 1.27
N ALA A 264 -6.24 -11.51 2.36
CA ALA A 264 -5.06 -12.38 2.34
C ALA A 264 -5.27 -13.62 1.46
N LYS A 265 -6.47 -14.21 1.50
CA LYS A 265 -6.87 -15.32 0.61
C LYS A 265 -6.87 -14.90 -0.85
N ILE A 266 -7.35 -13.68 -1.18
CA ILE A 266 -7.29 -13.14 -2.54
C ILE A 266 -5.84 -13.07 -3.04
N LEU A 267 -4.96 -12.40 -2.29
CA LEU A 267 -3.56 -12.21 -2.66
C LEU A 267 -2.83 -13.55 -2.80
N LYS A 268 -3.06 -14.50 -1.89
CA LYS A 268 -2.52 -15.87 -2.01
C LYS A 268 -3.06 -16.58 -3.26
N HIS A 269 -4.35 -16.48 -3.53
CA HIS A 269 -5.02 -17.16 -4.66
C HIS A 269 -4.49 -16.70 -6.02
N ILE A 270 -4.17 -15.41 -6.17
CA ILE A 270 -3.59 -14.85 -7.40
C ILE A 270 -2.07 -15.10 -7.52
N GLY A 271 -1.47 -15.77 -6.53
CA GLY A 271 -0.08 -16.24 -6.59
C GLY A 271 0.94 -15.35 -5.88
N ALA A 272 0.51 -14.41 -5.03
CA ALA A 272 1.44 -13.69 -4.17
C ALA A 272 2.09 -14.66 -3.16
N VAL A 273 3.42 -14.63 -3.08
CA VAL A 273 4.19 -15.41 -2.09
C VAL A 273 4.49 -14.58 -0.84
N ARG A 274 4.43 -13.26 -0.95
CA ARG A 274 4.52 -12.29 0.15
C ARG A 274 3.50 -11.21 -0.09
N ALA A 275 2.77 -10.80 0.94
CA ALA A 275 1.74 -9.79 0.81
C ALA A 275 1.50 -9.04 2.11
N MET A 276 1.02 -7.80 1.97
CA MET A 276 0.65 -6.92 3.06
C MET A 276 -0.61 -6.12 2.69
N GLU A 277 -1.35 -5.74 3.71
CA GLU A 277 -2.51 -4.86 3.57
C GLU A 277 -2.08 -3.40 3.48
N PHE A 278 -2.81 -2.64 2.67
CA PHE A 278 -2.71 -1.19 2.52
C PHE A 278 -3.96 -0.51 3.11
N ASP A 279 -4.04 0.83 3.06
CA ASP A 279 -5.14 1.56 3.68
C ASP A 279 -6.52 1.13 3.14
N ILE A 280 -7.54 1.24 3.99
CA ILE A 280 -8.88 0.65 3.83
C ILE A 280 -9.96 1.74 3.91
N ASN A 281 -11.22 1.30 3.88
CA ASN A 281 -12.42 2.15 3.91
C ASN A 281 -12.66 2.93 2.61
N TYR A 282 -13.91 3.36 2.45
CA TYR A 282 -14.46 3.93 1.21
C TYR A 282 -13.68 5.14 0.68
N GLU A 283 -13.10 5.96 1.54
CA GLU A 283 -12.43 7.18 1.09
C GLU A 283 -11.04 6.91 0.52
N TRP A 284 -10.31 5.92 1.05
CA TRP A 284 -8.86 5.84 0.81
C TRP A 284 -8.46 4.94 -0.35
N HIS A 285 -9.24 3.90 -0.66
CA HIS A 285 -8.87 3.00 -1.74
C HIS A 285 -8.95 3.67 -3.12
N SER A 286 -7.98 3.40 -3.99
CA SER A 286 -8.13 3.65 -5.42
C SER A 286 -7.17 2.82 -6.26
N LEU A 287 -7.62 2.31 -7.41
CA LEU A 287 -6.77 1.75 -8.47
C LEU A 287 -7.08 2.46 -9.79
N ILE A 288 -6.17 3.33 -10.22
CA ILE A 288 -6.34 4.12 -11.43
C ILE A 288 -5.30 3.65 -12.45
N SER A 289 -5.76 3.38 -13.67
CA SER A 289 -4.92 3.16 -14.83
C SER A 289 -4.87 4.41 -15.70
N TYR A 290 -3.78 4.57 -16.45
CA TYR A 290 -3.61 5.65 -17.39
C TYR A 290 -3.19 5.11 -18.75
N SER A 291 -3.92 5.52 -19.79
CA SER A 291 -3.51 5.33 -21.18
C SER A 291 -3.19 6.69 -21.82
N HIS A 292 -2.57 6.67 -22.99
CA HIS A 292 -2.15 7.87 -23.72
C HIS A 292 -2.95 7.96 -25.01
N GLY A 293 -3.93 8.85 -25.03
CA GLY A 293 -4.76 9.14 -26.20
C GLY A 293 -4.22 10.32 -27.00
N PRO A 294 -4.83 10.63 -28.16
CA PRO A 294 -4.42 11.77 -29.00
C PRO A 294 -4.44 13.12 -28.28
N SER A 295 -5.34 13.28 -27.29
CA SER A 295 -5.49 14.50 -26.50
C SER A 295 -4.73 14.46 -25.16
N GLY A 296 -3.82 13.49 -24.99
CA GLY A 296 -3.00 13.34 -23.78
C GLY A 296 -3.43 12.17 -22.88
N LEU A 297 -3.12 12.31 -21.60
CA LEU A 297 -3.31 11.27 -20.59
C LEU A 297 -4.79 10.99 -20.32
N VAL A 298 -5.21 9.73 -20.37
CA VAL A 298 -6.58 9.27 -20.16
C VAL A 298 -6.64 8.44 -18.87
N PRO A 299 -7.09 9.02 -17.75
CA PRO A 299 -7.24 8.30 -16.48
C PRO A 299 -8.52 7.45 -16.46
N LYS A 300 -8.44 6.28 -15.84
CA LYS A 300 -9.59 5.39 -15.63
C LYS A 300 -9.49 4.66 -14.30
N LEU A 301 -10.52 4.80 -13.46
CA LEU A 301 -10.74 3.93 -12.30
C LEU A 301 -11.00 2.49 -12.78
N ILE A 302 -10.29 1.53 -12.20
CA ILE A 302 -10.41 0.11 -12.54
C ILE A 302 -11.56 -0.53 -11.77
N GLU A 303 -11.80 -0.05 -10.55
CA GLU A 303 -12.86 -0.45 -9.64
C GLU A 303 -13.93 0.65 -9.49
N PRO A 304 -15.17 0.29 -9.12
CA PRO A 304 -16.15 1.25 -8.65
C PRO A 304 -15.68 1.94 -7.37
N GLN A 305 -15.52 3.25 -7.45
CA GLN A 305 -15.13 4.11 -6.34
C GLN A 305 -15.86 5.45 -6.50
N ASN A 306 -16.81 5.73 -5.60
CA ASN A 306 -17.69 6.90 -5.67
C ASN A 306 -17.19 8.10 -4.85
N GLN A 307 -16.18 7.91 -4.00
CA GLN A 307 -15.59 8.99 -3.20
C GLN A 307 -14.33 9.58 -3.82
N GLN A 308 -13.80 8.96 -4.88
CA GLN A 308 -12.60 9.43 -5.56
C GLN A 308 -12.83 9.58 -7.07
N THR A 309 -11.99 10.38 -7.70
CA THR A 309 -12.04 10.61 -9.15
C THR A 309 -10.88 9.91 -9.86
N PRO A 310 -11.01 9.59 -11.16
CA PRO A 310 -9.87 9.09 -11.95
C PRO A 310 -8.68 10.06 -11.97
N THR A 311 -8.88 11.34 -11.66
CA THR A 311 -7.81 12.35 -11.62
C THR A 311 -7.22 12.57 -10.22
N ARG A 312 -7.59 11.77 -9.22
CA ARG A 312 -7.20 11.93 -7.80
C ARG A 312 -5.73 12.31 -7.62
N TYR A 313 -4.82 11.53 -8.20
CA TYR A 313 -3.38 11.75 -8.05
C TYR A 313 -2.75 12.59 -9.18
N LEU A 314 -3.57 13.17 -10.08
CA LEU A 314 -3.13 14.19 -11.03
C LEU A 314 -3.29 15.62 -10.46
N VAL A 315 -3.77 15.71 -9.23
CA VAL A 315 -3.81 16.93 -8.40
C VAL A 315 -3.25 16.58 -7.02
N PRO A 316 -2.90 17.57 -6.19
CA PRO A 316 -2.44 17.31 -4.83
C PRO A 316 -3.41 16.44 -4.02
N ASP A 317 -2.91 15.36 -3.42
CA ASP A 317 -3.64 14.55 -2.44
C ASP A 317 -3.02 14.75 -1.05
N SER A 318 -3.84 14.61 0.00
CA SER A 318 -3.39 14.68 1.39
C SER A 318 -2.72 13.39 1.84
N ARG A 319 -3.11 12.25 1.27
CA ARG A 319 -2.59 10.91 1.53
C ARG A 319 -1.45 10.59 0.59
N ASP A 320 -0.52 9.80 1.09
CA ASP A 320 0.53 9.22 0.28
C ASP A 320 0.00 8.14 -0.67
N PHE A 321 0.72 7.95 -1.78
CA PHE A 321 0.32 7.04 -2.84
C PHE A 321 1.53 6.51 -3.60
N PHE A 322 1.27 5.52 -4.45
CA PHE A 322 2.22 4.99 -5.39
C PHE A 322 1.83 5.32 -6.83
N ALA A 323 2.83 5.54 -7.67
CA ALA A 323 2.66 5.63 -9.11
C ALA A 323 3.58 4.64 -9.81
N ALA A 324 3.04 3.91 -10.79
CA ALA A 324 3.76 3.04 -11.68
C ALA A 324 4.00 3.74 -13.01
N TYR A 325 5.23 3.70 -13.48
CA TYR A 325 5.68 4.31 -14.73
C TYR A 325 6.28 3.27 -15.66
N THR A 326 6.36 3.57 -16.95
CA THR A 326 7.30 2.86 -17.82
C THR A 326 8.72 3.12 -17.33
N ARG A 327 9.52 2.05 -17.33
CA ARG A 327 10.87 2.05 -16.76
C ARG A 327 11.83 2.88 -17.62
N LEU A 328 12.65 3.70 -16.98
CA LEU A 328 13.77 4.39 -17.62
C LEU A 328 15.11 3.75 -17.22
N PRO A 329 16.16 3.92 -18.03
CA PRO A 329 17.51 3.55 -17.60
C PRO A 329 17.99 4.44 -16.44
N GLY A 330 18.77 3.86 -15.53
CA GLY A 330 19.39 4.57 -14.41
C GLY A 330 18.79 4.19 -13.05
N PRO A 331 19.32 4.78 -11.97
CA PRO A 331 18.83 4.52 -10.63
C PRO A 331 17.48 5.21 -10.38
N VAL A 332 16.64 4.56 -9.58
CA VAL A 332 15.40 5.14 -9.06
C VAL A 332 15.71 6.07 -7.89
N THR A 333 15.26 7.31 -7.96
CA THR A 333 15.34 8.29 -6.87
C THR A 333 14.00 9.01 -6.72
N VAL A 334 13.38 8.98 -5.54
CA VAL A 334 12.03 9.53 -5.32
C VAL A 334 12.03 10.69 -4.31
N PRO A 335 10.94 11.50 -4.21
CA PRO A 335 9.89 11.63 -5.21
C PRO A 335 10.47 12.14 -6.53
N PHE A 336 9.94 11.66 -7.66
CA PHE A 336 10.32 12.25 -8.94
C PHE A 336 9.89 13.71 -8.96
N LYS A 337 10.72 14.54 -9.61
CA LYS A 337 10.46 15.96 -9.82
C LYS A 337 9.87 16.20 -11.20
#